data_AF-A0A7S2XB46-F1
#
_entry.id   AF-A0A7S2XB46-F1
#
_cell.length_a   1.000
_cell.length_b   1.000
_cell.length_c   1.000
_cell.angle_alpha   90.00
_cell.angle_beta   90.00
_cell.angle_gamma   90.00
#
_symmetry.space_group_name_H-M   'P 1'
#
loop_
_entity.id
_entity.type
_entity.pdbx_description
1 polymer ?
#
loop_
_entity_poly.entity_id
_entity_poly.type
_entity_poly.pdbx_seq_one_letter_code
_entity_poly.pdbx_strand_id
1 'polypeptide(L)'
;ILGTLLLSENALEFNADAKRLLKSPGGHVIPRLGTQYVTLIESDRLDLITSARKWRGLDFRNFNQLKDTASLLFTKELGCRLCSLEPKNITERLAIVEVDFAEDKAGELPQRKILRARALRDGTIHAAVFS
;
A
#
# COMPACT_ATOMS: atom_id res chain seq x y z
N ILE A 1 14.18 -0.30 10.03
CA ILE A 1 13.49 -1.45 9.39
C ILE A 1 12.07 -0.99 9.08
N LEU A 2 11.92 -0.11 8.09
CA LEU A 2 10.62 0.33 7.58
C LEU A 2 10.76 0.31 6.06
N GLY A 3 10.07 -0.63 5.42
CA GLY A 3 10.06 -0.77 3.97
C GLY A 3 8.97 0.10 3.34
N THR A 4 8.69 -0.12 2.06
CA THR A 4 7.61 0.58 1.34
C THR A 4 6.25 0.27 1.96
N LEU A 5 6.07 -0.92 2.53
CA LEU A 5 4.93 -1.26 3.40
C LEU A 5 5.43 -1.33 4.84
N LEU A 6 4.56 -0.96 5.78
CA LEU A 6 4.88 -0.87 7.21
C LEU A 6 5.53 -2.15 7.76
N LEU A 7 5.06 -3.31 7.30
CA LEU A 7 5.48 -4.63 7.79
C LEU A 7 6.21 -5.47 6.74
N SER A 8 6.62 -4.91 5.58
CA SER A 8 7.24 -5.72 4.50
C SER A 8 8.55 -6.39 4.89
N GLU A 9 9.27 -5.80 5.85
CA GLU A 9 10.59 -6.28 6.30
C GLU A 9 10.50 -7.02 7.65
N ASN A 10 9.36 -7.68 7.93
CA ASN A 10 9.10 -8.45 9.15
C ASN A 10 9.39 -7.67 10.44
N ALA A 11 9.08 -6.36 10.45
CA ALA A 11 9.40 -5.46 11.56
C ALA A 11 8.85 -5.95 12.92
N LEU A 12 7.67 -6.57 12.94
CA LEU A 12 7.07 -7.14 14.15
C LEU A 12 7.84 -8.36 14.69
N GLU A 13 8.34 -9.23 13.81
CA GLU A 13 9.08 -10.43 14.21
C GLU A 13 10.43 -10.07 14.80
N PHE A 14 11.18 -9.20 14.12
CA PHE A 14 12.47 -8.72 14.63
C PHE A 14 12.34 -7.96 15.95
N ASN A 15 11.28 -7.14 16.07
CA ASN A 15 11.05 -6.41 17.30
C ASN A 15 10.62 -7.32 18.45
N ALA A 16 9.85 -8.38 18.20
CA ALA A 16 9.53 -9.38 19.22
C ALA A 16 10.80 -10.08 19.75
N ASP A 17 11.72 -10.44 18.86
CA ASP A 17 12.99 -11.06 19.27
C ASP A 17 13.91 -10.09 20.02
N ALA A 18 14.05 -8.85 19.52
CA ALA A 18 14.82 -7.81 20.19
C ALA A 18 14.29 -7.50 21.60
N LYS A 19 12.96 -7.45 21.77
CA LYS A 19 12.33 -7.28 23.09
C LYS A 19 12.69 -8.42 24.05
N ARG A 20 12.73 -9.67 23.55
CA ARG A 20 13.08 -10.85 24.34
C ARG A 20 14.55 -10.84 24.79
N LEU A 21 15.46 -10.40 23.93
CA LEU A 21 16.90 -10.50 24.17
C LEU A 21 17.51 -9.26 24.82
N LEU A 22 16.99 -8.07 24.53
CA LEU A 22 17.68 -6.80 24.78
C LEU A 22 16.93 -5.85 25.72
N LYS A 23 15.66 -6.12 26.06
CA LYS A 23 14.85 -5.15 26.81
C LYS A 23 15.25 -5.14 28.29
N SER A 24 16.01 -4.12 28.67
CA SER A 24 16.25 -3.77 30.06
C SER A 24 14.95 -3.32 30.75
N PRO A 25 14.85 -3.47 32.08
CA PRO A 25 13.71 -2.92 32.84
C PRO A 25 13.54 -1.43 32.54
N GLY A 26 12.35 -1.02 32.09
CA GLY A 26 12.04 0.36 31.72
C GLY A 26 12.39 0.78 30.28
N GLY A 27 12.87 -0.14 29.43
CA GLY A 27 13.15 0.16 28.02
C GLY A 27 11.89 0.50 27.20
N HIS A 28 12.00 1.49 26.31
CA HIS A 28 10.93 1.94 25.42
C HIS A 28 11.15 1.47 23.96
N VAL A 29 10.06 1.15 23.26
CA VAL A 29 10.08 0.79 21.84
C VAL A 29 9.83 2.03 20.99
N ILE A 30 10.67 2.27 19.99
CA ILE A 30 10.58 3.42 19.07
C ILE A 30 10.69 2.92 17.62
N PRO A 31 9.73 3.25 16.73
CA PRO A 31 8.45 3.90 17.03
C PRO A 31 7.52 2.98 17.83
N ARG A 32 6.65 3.55 18.66
CA ARG A 32 5.66 2.77 19.42
C ARG A 32 4.52 2.31 18.52
N LEU A 33 3.93 3.23 17.77
CA LEU A 33 2.75 2.97 16.94
C LEU A 33 3.08 3.11 15.46
N GLY A 34 2.40 2.33 14.63
CA GLY A 34 2.42 2.46 13.18
C GLY A 34 1.06 2.11 12.59
N THR A 35 0.66 2.85 11.55
CA THR A 35 -0.59 2.57 10.83
C THR A 35 -0.29 2.51 9.34
N GLN A 36 -0.68 1.41 8.70
CA GLN A 36 -0.70 1.30 7.25
C GLN A 36 -2.07 1.75 6.75
N TYR A 37 -2.07 2.59 5.72
CA TYR A 37 -3.26 3.06 5.06
C TYR A 37 -3.33 2.57 3.62
N VAL A 38 -4.54 2.58 3.08
CA VAL A 38 -4.82 2.46 1.65
C VAL A 38 -5.67 3.64 1.19
N THR A 39 -5.39 4.16 0.00
CA THR A 39 -6.20 5.20 -0.66
C THR A 39 -6.48 4.76 -2.09
N LEU A 40 -7.74 4.82 -2.51
CA LEU A 40 -8.10 4.57 -3.90
C LEU A 40 -7.89 5.85 -4.71
N ILE A 41 -7.19 5.74 -5.84
CA ILE A 41 -6.80 6.90 -6.64
C ILE A 41 -7.26 6.77 -8.09
N GLU A 42 -7.46 7.93 -8.71
CA GLU A 42 -7.55 8.12 -10.15
C GLU A 42 -6.24 8.76 -10.64
N SER A 43 -5.62 8.21 -11.68
CA SER A 43 -4.47 8.82 -12.36
C SER A 43 -4.43 8.39 -13.82
N ASP A 44 -4.72 9.32 -14.73
CA ASP A 44 -4.66 9.09 -16.17
C ASP A 44 -3.23 8.76 -16.63
N ARG A 45 -2.22 9.31 -15.95
CA ARG A 45 -0.80 9.01 -16.20
C ARG A 45 -0.44 7.58 -15.83
N LEU A 46 -1.00 7.07 -14.74
CA LEU A 46 -0.83 5.67 -14.36
C LEU A 46 -1.56 4.74 -15.35
N ASP A 47 -2.76 5.11 -15.81
CA ASP A 47 -3.46 4.33 -16.82
C ASP A 47 -2.71 4.27 -18.14
N LEU A 48 -2.11 5.38 -18.56
CA LEU A 48 -1.28 5.47 -19.77
C LEU A 48 -0.13 4.46 -19.81
N ILE A 49 0.46 4.14 -18.65
CA ILE A 49 1.60 3.20 -18.57
C ILE A 49 1.15 1.77 -18.23
N THR A 50 -0.06 1.56 -17.72
CA THR A 50 -0.56 0.25 -17.27
C THR A 50 -1.66 -0.35 -18.14
N SER A 51 -2.12 0.38 -19.18
CA SER A 51 -3.22 -0.05 -20.05
C SER A 51 -2.87 0.10 -21.53
N ALA A 52 -3.19 -0.91 -22.32
CA ALA A 52 -3.09 -0.89 -23.78
C ALA A 52 -4.31 -0.20 -24.42
N ARG A 53 -4.04 0.59 -25.47
CA ARG A 53 -5.03 1.43 -26.16
C ARG A 53 -5.00 1.19 -27.67
N LYS A 54 -5.89 1.84 -28.41
CA LYS A 54 -5.83 1.86 -29.87
C LYS A 54 -4.68 2.75 -30.34
N TRP A 55 -3.99 2.34 -31.40
CA TRP A 55 -2.95 3.15 -32.03
C TRP A 55 -2.96 2.97 -33.55
N ARG A 56 -3.09 4.07 -34.28
CA ARG A 56 -3.10 4.11 -35.76
C ARG A 56 -4.02 3.07 -36.42
N GLY A 57 -5.23 2.92 -35.90
CA GLY A 57 -6.23 1.97 -36.43
C GLY A 57 -6.07 0.54 -35.92
N LEU A 58 -4.98 0.21 -35.24
CA LEU A 58 -4.79 -1.09 -34.57
C LEU A 58 -5.39 -1.05 -33.17
N ASP A 59 -6.08 -2.12 -32.79
CA ASP A 59 -6.73 -2.25 -31.49
C ASP A 59 -6.00 -3.24 -30.58
N PHE A 60 -5.31 -2.69 -29.56
CA PHE A 60 -4.57 -3.48 -28.58
C PHE A 60 -5.33 -3.71 -27.27
N ARG A 61 -6.62 -3.34 -27.19
CA ARG A 61 -7.37 -3.42 -25.93
C ARG A 61 -7.46 -4.84 -25.37
N ASN A 62 -7.34 -5.88 -26.20
CA ASN A 62 -7.31 -7.28 -25.75
C ASN A 62 -6.10 -7.59 -24.85
N PHE A 63 -4.98 -6.86 -24.97
CA PHE A 63 -3.83 -7.03 -24.07
C PHE A 63 -4.16 -6.66 -22.62
N ASN A 64 -5.19 -5.84 -22.37
CA ASN A 64 -5.61 -5.52 -21.01
C ASN A 64 -6.16 -6.73 -20.24
N GLN A 65 -6.46 -7.85 -20.91
CA GLN A 65 -6.79 -9.12 -20.22
C GLN A 65 -5.61 -9.66 -19.42
N LEU A 66 -4.37 -9.28 -19.79
CA LEU A 66 -3.14 -9.68 -19.11
C LEU A 66 -2.68 -8.64 -18.07
N LYS A 67 -3.48 -7.58 -17.84
CA LYS A 67 -3.14 -6.53 -16.88
C LYS A 67 -3.06 -7.13 -15.48
N ASP A 68 -1.91 -6.97 -14.83
CA ASP A 68 -1.75 -7.36 -13.43
C ASP A 68 -2.57 -6.42 -12.54
N THR A 69 -3.51 -7.00 -11.81
CA THR A 69 -4.41 -6.31 -10.87
C THR A 69 -4.30 -6.86 -9.45
N ALA A 70 -3.39 -7.81 -9.21
CA ALA A 70 -3.25 -8.50 -7.94
C ALA A 70 -1.92 -8.19 -7.22
N SER A 71 -0.85 -7.94 -7.98
CA SER A 71 0.47 -7.69 -7.39
C SER A 71 0.58 -6.30 -6.76
N LEU A 72 1.36 -6.22 -5.68
CA LEU A 72 1.82 -4.95 -5.12
C LEU A 72 3.07 -4.51 -5.87
N LEU A 73 3.03 -3.34 -6.48
CA LEU A 73 4.12 -2.78 -7.26
C LEU A 73 4.60 -1.49 -6.62
N PHE A 74 5.92 -1.34 -6.45
CA PHE A 74 6.48 -0.10 -5.92
C PHE A 74 6.62 0.91 -7.06
N THR A 75 6.20 2.16 -6.84
CA THR A 75 6.26 3.19 -7.89
C THR A 75 7.69 3.41 -8.40
N LYS A 76 8.70 3.14 -7.55
CA LYS A 76 10.11 3.15 -7.94
C LYS A 76 10.44 2.13 -9.04
N GLU A 77 9.80 0.95 -9.04
CA GLU A 77 9.96 -0.08 -10.08
C GLU A 77 9.33 0.35 -11.40
N LEU A 78 8.27 1.16 -11.34
CA LEU A 78 7.70 1.86 -12.50
C LEU A 78 8.57 3.03 -12.99
N GLY A 79 9.70 3.32 -12.33
CA GLY A 79 10.58 4.43 -12.68
C GLY A 79 9.98 5.82 -12.40
N CYS A 80 8.94 5.91 -11.55
CA CYS A 80 8.26 7.18 -11.27
C CYS A 80 8.04 7.42 -9.77
N ARG A 81 7.81 8.69 -9.42
CA ARG A 81 7.31 9.05 -8.08
C ARG A 81 5.80 9.18 -8.15
N LEU A 82 5.10 8.72 -7.12
CA LEU A 82 3.64 8.81 -7.04
C LEU A 82 3.14 10.25 -7.25
N CYS A 83 3.79 11.24 -6.64
CA CYS A 83 3.43 12.65 -6.79
C CYS A 83 3.53 13.16 -8.23
N SER A 84 4.41 12.58 -9.06
CA SER A 84 4.55 12.94 -10.48
C SER A 84 3.44 12.35 -11.36
N LEU A 85 2.67 11.38 -10.85
CA LEU A 85 1.52 10.80 -11.54
C LEU A 85 0.23 11.62 -11.36
N GLU A 86 0.29 12.73 -10.61
CA GLU A 86 -0.84 13.63 -10.33
C GLU A 86 -2.10 12.87 -9.86
N PRO A 87 -1.99 11.97 -8.87
CA PRO A 87 -3.12 11.15 -8.45
C PRO A 87 -4.18 12.01 -7.77
N LYS A 88 -5.45 11.73 -8.11
CA LYS A 88 -6.61 12.27 -7.43
C LYS A 88 -7.15 11.23 -6.46
N ASN A 89 -7.26 11.57 -5.19
CA ASN A 89 -7.84 10.67 -4.19
C ASN A 89 -9.34 10.54 -4.41
N ILE A 90 -9.81 9.32 -4.66
CA ILE A 90 -11.22 8.95 -4.75
C ILE A 90 -11.80 8.67 -3.36
N THR A 91 -10.98 8.16 -2.44
CA THR A 91 -11.36 7.91 -1.05
C THR A 91 -10.50 8.73 -0.09
N GLU A 92 -10.94 8.79 1.16
CA GLU A 92 -10.05 9.13 2.27
C GLU A 92 -8.97 8.06 2.48
N ARG A 93 -7.99 8.34 3.35
CA ARG A 93 -6.99 7.35 3.77
C ARG A 93 -7.66 6.35 4.72
N LEU A 94 -7.77 5.11 4.29
CA LEU A 94 -8.41 4.06 5.06
C LEU A 94 -7.35 3.26 5.82
N ALA A 95 -7.44 3.23 7.15
CA ALA A 95 -6.51 2.46 7.98
C ALA A 95 -6.72 0.95 7.78
N ILE A 96 -5.76 0.28 7.15
CA ILE A 96 -5.83 -1.16 6.91
C ILE A 96 -5.33 -1.94 8.11
N VAL A 97 -4.19 -1.56 8.67
CA VAL A 97 -3.64 -2.16 9.89
C VAL A 97 -3.05 -1.09 10.79
N GLU A 98 -3.33 -1.20 12.08
CA GLU A 98 -2.75 -0.40 13.15
C GLU A 98 -1.95 -1.36 14.02
N VAL A 99 -0.76 -0.93 14.43
CA VAL A 99 0.21 -1.76 15.14
C VAL A 99 0.79 -0.97 16.31
N ASP A 100 0.76 -1.53 17.51
CA ASP A 100 1.62 -1.16 18.63
C ASP A 100 2.82 -2.10 18.68
N PHE A 101 3.99 -1.63 18.25
CA PHE A 101 5.22 -2.41 18.28
C PHE A 101 5.61 -2.84 19.70
N ALA A 102 5.15 -2.15 20.75
CA ALA A 102 5.43 -2.60 22.12
C ALA A 102 4.68 -3.90 22.46
N GLU A 103 3.44 -4.06 22.00
CA GLU A 103 2.51 -5.10 22.46
C GLU A 103 2.21 -6.16 21.39
N ASP A 104 2.03 -5.74 20.13
CA ASP A 104 1.51 -6.61 19.07
C ASP A 104 2.52 -7.64 18.56
N LYS A 105 2.00 -8.73 17.98
CA LYS A 105 2.76 -9.83 17.39
C LYS A 105 2.31 -10.12 15.95
N ALA A 106 3.25 -10.54 15.11
CA ALA A 106 3.03 -10.77 13.68
C ALA A 106 1.89 -11.76 13.35
N GLY A 107 1.62 -12.73 14.22
CA GLY A 107 0.54 -13.72 14.02
C GLY A 107 -0.84 -13.32 14.57
N GLU A 108 -0.94 -12.20 15.29
CA GLU A 108 -2.20 -11.76 15.93
C GLU A 108 -2.97 -10.77 15.05
N LEU A 109 -2.39 -10.33 13.93
CA LEU A 109 -3.04 -9.42 12.98
C LEU A 109 -4.13 -10.11 12.15
N PRO A 110 -5.25 -9.43 11.86
CA PRO A 110 -6.33 -10.00 11.08
C PRO A 110 -5.89 -10.27 9.64
N GLN A 111 -6.02 -11.51 9.18
CA GLN A 111 -5.70 -11.90 7.80
C GLN A 111 -6.63 -11.27 6.75
N ARG A 112 -7.86 -10.91 7.16
CA ARG A 112 -8.85 -10.28 6.30
C ARG A 112 -9.57 -9.17 7.04
N LYS A 113 -9.64 -8.00 6.40
CA LYS A 113 -10.40 -6.84 6.88
C LYS A 113 -11.32 -6.35 5.78
N ILE A 114 -12.58 -6.08 6.12
CA ILE A 114 -13.54 -5.45 5.20
C ILE A 114 -13.65 -3.99 5.63
N LEU A 115 -13.38 -3.08 4.70
CA LEU A 115 -13.45 -1.64 4.91
C LEU A 115 -14.59 -1.07 4.08
N ARG A 116 -15.33 -0.14 4.68
CA ARG A 116 -16.32 0.67 3.95
C ARG A 116 -15.65 1.96 3.52
N ALA A 117 -15.56 2.18 2.21
CA ALA A 117 -14.98 3.38 1.65
C ALA A 117 -16.10 4.33 1.21
N ARG A 118 -16.01 5.60 1.60
CA ARG A 118 -16.84 6.67 1.05
C ARG A 118 -16.12 7.29 -0.14
N ALA A 119 -16.79 7.34 -1.29
CA ALA A 119 -16.30 8.11 -2.43
C ALA A 119 -16.38 9.61 -2.11
N LEU A 120 -15.24 10.30 -2.20
CA LEU A 120 -15.13 11.74 -2.04
C LEU A 120 -15.48 12.48 -3.33
N ARG A 121 -15.40 11.80 -4.47
CA ARG A 121 -15.66 12.33 -5.81
C ARG A 121 -15.97 11.19 -6.77
N ASP A 122 -16.61 11.54 -7.88
CA ASP A 122 -16.79 10.65 -9.02
C ASP A 122 -15.47 10.51 -9.80
N GLY A 123 -15.24 9.34 -10.39
CA GLY A 123 -14.05 9.06 -11.18
C GLY A 123 -13.79 7.56 -11.35
N THR A 124 -12.68 7.24 -12.02
CA THR A 124 -12.25 5.86 -12.25
C THR A 124 -11.12 5.49 -11.30
N ILE A 125 -11.30 4.38 -10.57
CA ILE A 125 -10.25 3.85 -9.69
C ILE A 125 -9.22 3.14 -10.56
N HIS A 126 -8.04 3.73 -10.67
CA HIS A 126 -6.93 3.17 -11.44
C HIS A 126 -6.02 2.29 -10.58
N ALA A 127 -5.86 2.62 -9.29
CA ALA A 127 -5.05 1.84 -8.37
C ALA A 127 -5.45 2.07 -6.90
N ALA A 128 -5.04 1.13 -6.05
CA ALA A 128 -5.00 1.29 -4.60
C ALA A 128 -3.55 1.62 -4.18
N VAL A 129 -3.36 2.77 -3.54
CA VAL A 129 -2.06 3.22 -3.05
C VAL A 129 -1.93 2.90 -1.57
N PHE A 130 -0.85 2.22 -1.21
CA PHE A 130 -0.50 1.91 0.16
C PHE A 130 0.51 2.94 0.69
N SER A 131 0.24 3.50 1.87
CA SER A 131 1.05 4.55 2.52
C SER A 131 1.08 4.38 4.03
#